data_AF-A0A9X3N3Q3-F1
#
_entry.id   AF-A0A9X3N3Q3-F1
#
_cell.length_a   1.000
_cell.length_b   1.000
_cell.length_c   1.000
_cell.angle_alpha   90.00
_cell.angle_beta   90.00
_cell.angle_gamma   90.00
#
_symmetry.space_group_name_H-M   'P 1'
#
loop_
_entity.id
_entity.type
_entity.pdbx_description
1 polymer ?
#
loop_
_entity_poly.entity_id
_entity_poly.type
_entity_poly.pdbx_seq_one_letter_code
_entity_poly.pdbx_strand_id
1 'polypeptide(L)'
;MFAVVACLAAFASACGGDEEPNASAESTPAATQTAEAAANLDAIKTYLLEHTERLVTDTTQLQTDAQAYYDLAKAQDFDYAKLLEGDRESVQAAVTKIQEDHVKANPAYEEMEGVVAGVPELADYDVIIDAGSDGSDPESAVPFSFKTQDGREFKQPGNFFALVETSAFGTEPKFVAKDVEPDLDGDGKVAFPEALPDADFLLAATTEFVKYAKELDEAAKAWAPKPEDAFTAVVVMTPTMSEYFDAWKNSRFIAGEKADEKGFVATSRLSDIRDILGGIVLIYENLRPSIEAVDPEGAGQTAQQLTELHQFAERLLTEEQGGKKFTAEEADTLGSEAQRKAEAIAGQVSQQAGKLNLQLEN
;
A
#
# COMPACT_ATOMS: atom_id res chain seq x y z
N MET A 1 -27.60 -27.76 3.89
CA MET A 1 -28.23 -28.98 4.44
C MET A 1 -27.55 -30.19 3.80
N PHE A 2 -26.43 -30.63 4.36
CA PHE A 2 -25.81 -31.92 4.03
C PHE A 2 -25.32 -32.54 5.33
N ALA A 3 -25.58 -33.83 5.44
CA ALA A 3 -25.75 -34.56 6.69
C ALA A 3 -24.44 -35.07 7.29
N VAL A 4 -24.35 -34.92 8.60
CA VAL A 4 -23.40 -35.58 9.51
C VAL A 4 -23.67 -37.08 9.53
N VAL A 5 -22.64 -37.90 9.32
CA VAL A 5 -22.65 -39.32 9.68
C VAL A 5 -21.52 -39.55 10.68
N ALA A 6 -21.91 -39.63 11.95
CA ALA A 6 -21.09 -40.09 13.05
C ALA A 6 -21.14 -41.63 13.09
N CYS A 7 -19.97 -42.28 13.16
CA CYS A 7 -19.86 -43.68 13.54
C CYS A 7 -18.91 -43.79 14.74
N LEU A 8 -19.51 -43.93 15.92
CA LEU A 8 -18.87 -44.48 17.11
C LEU A 8 -18.74 -46.00 16.96
N ALA A 9 -17.54 -46.52 17.20
CA ALA A 9 -17.35 -47.92 17.57
C ALA A 9 -16.34 -48.01 18.71
N ALA A 10 -16.84 -48.28 19.91
CA ALA A 10 -16.06 -48.67 21.07
C ALA A 10 -15.88 -50.19 21.04
N PHE A 11 -14.65 -50.67 21.21
CA PHE A 11 -14.37 -52.01 21.74
C PHE A 11 -13.19 -51.96 22.72
N ALA A 12 -13.38 -52.70 23.80
CA ALA A 12 -12.60 -52.68 25.01
C ALA A 12 -11.41 -53.66 25.00
N SER A 13 -10.39 -53.25 25.78
CA SER A 13 -9.52 -54.05 26.65
C SER A 13 -8.80 -55.29 26.07
N ALA A 14 -7.48 -55.17 25.95
CA ALA A 14 -6.54 -56.26 26.24
C ALA A 14 -5.41 -55.73 27.12
N CYS A 15 -5.22 -56.38 28.27
CA CYS A 15 -4.17 -56.13 29.25
C CYS A 15 -2.80 -56.60 28.73
N GLY A 16 -1.78 -55.79 28.96
CA GLY A 16 -0.37 -56.16 28.85
C GLY A 16 0.46 -55.02 29.40
N GLY A 17 0.87 -55.13 30.66
CA GLY A 17 1.66 -54.10 31.33
C GLY A 17 3.13 -54.22 30.96
N ASP A 18 3.76 -53.06 30.82
CA ASP A 18 5.12 -52.79 31.26
C ASP A 18 5.18 -51.31 31.67
N GLU A 19 5.76 -51.06 32.84
CA GLU A 19 5.91 -49.74 33.46
C GLU A 19 6.88 -48.88 32.64
N GLU A 20 6.39 -47.82 32.01
CA GLU A 20 7.24 -46.67 31.64
C GLU A 20 6.65 -45.36 32.21
N PRO A 21 7.50 -44.48 32.75
CA PRO A 21 7.05 -43.31 33.48
C PRO A 21 6.43 -42.28 32.54
N ASN A 22 5.19 -41.94 32.89
CA ASN A 22 4.44 -40.81 32.40
C ASN A 22 5.26 -39.51 32.53
N ALA A 23 5.76 -39.01 31.39
CA ALA A 23 6.33 -37.68 31.25
C ALA A 23 5.65 -36.96 30.08
N SER A 24 4.33 -36.78 30.16
CA SER A 24 3.66 -35.67 29.48
C SER A 24 3.93 -34.39 30.26
N ALA A 25 5.16 -33.88 30.16
CA ALA A 25 5.46 -32.50 30.46
C ALA A 25 5.42 -31.75 29.13
N GLU A 26 4.38 -30.94 28.94
CA GLU A 26 4.39 -29.85 27.96
C GLU A 26 5.64 -29.01 28.18
N SER A 27 6.66 -29.19 27.34
CA SER A 27 7.83 -28.35 27.29
C SER A 27 7.76 -27.46 26.05
N THR A 28 6.81 -26.52 26.04
CA THR A 28 6.72 -25.47 25.02
C THR A 28 6.65 -24.08 25.67
N PRO A 29 7.77 -23.58 26.23
CA PRO A 29 7.99 -22.13 26.22
C PRO A 29 9.38 -21.69 25.73
N ALA A 30 10.35 -22.60 25.60
CA ALA A 30 11.75 -22.21 25.39
C ALA A 30 12.08 -21.77 23.96
N ALA A 31 11.49 -22.40 22.94
CA ALA A 31 11.76 -22.08 21.54
C ALA A 31 11.14 -20.72 21.13
N THR A 32 9.89 -20.48 21.51
CA THR A 32 9.17 -19.21 21.24
C THR A 32 9.81 -18.03 21.96
N GLN A 33 10.21 -18.17 23.23
CA GLN A 33 10.96 -17.11 23.94
C GLN A 33 12.33 -16.81 23.32
N THR A 34 12.97 -17.79 22.69
CA THR A 34 14.27 -17.60 22.02
C THR A 34 14.10 -16.90 20.67
N ALA A 35 12.99 -17.16 19.96
CA ALA A 35 12.66 -16.50 18.69
C ALA A 35 12.25 -15.03 18.88
N GLU A 36 11.44 -14.72 19.91
CA GLU A 36 11.11 -13.34 20.29
C GLU A 36 12.35 -12.55 20.75
N ALA A 37 13.23 -13.18 21.54
CA ALA A 37 14.40 -12.50 22.10
C ALA A 37 15.51 -12.18 21.08
N ALA A 38 15.45 -12.77 19.87
CA ALA A 38 16.44 -12.57 18.82
C ALA A 38 15.97 -11.63 17.70
N ALA A 39 14.66 -11.44 17.51
CA ALA A 39 14.13 -10.54 16.49
C ALA A 39 14.22 -9.08 16.97
N ASN A 40 14.60 -8.17 16.06
CA ASN A 40 14.68 -6.74 16.37
C ASN A 40 13.38 -6.02 16.00
N LEU A 41 12.32 -6.32 16.73
CA LEU A 41 10.98 -5.77 16.50
C LEU A 41 10.89 -4.26 16.76
N ASP A 42 11.75 -3.73 17.65
CA ASP A 42 11.87 -2.30 17.92
C ASP A 42 12.32 -1.51 16.69
N ALA A 43 13.15 -2.09 15.81
CA ALA A 43 13.54 -1.45 14.57
C ALA A 43 12.38 -1.38 13.56
N ILE A 44 11.57 -2.44 13.45
CA ILE A 44 10.37 -2.44 12.60
C ILE A 44 9.36 -1.40 13.11
N LYS A 45 9.17 -1.34 14.43
CA LYS A 45 8.31 -0.31 15.05
C LYS A 45 8.83 1.10 14.78
N THR A 46 10.12 1.31 14.96
CA THR A 46 10.76 2.62 14.72
C THR A 46 10.60 3.05 13.27
N TYR A 47 10.82 2.12 12.34
CA TYR A 47 10.59 2.32 10.91
C TYR A 47 9.16 2.75 10.63
N LEU A 48 8.17 1.97 11.08
CA LEU A 48 6.75 2.30 10.88
C LEU A 48 6.42 3.70 11.40
N LEU A 49 6.86 4.06 12.62
CA LEU A 49 6.59 5.37 13.22
C LEU A 49 7.21 6.54 12.46
N GLU A 50 8.42 6.36 11.92
CA GLU A 50 9.07 7.38 11.09
C GLU A 50 8.25 7.66 9.82
N HIS A 51 7.75 6.60 9.18
CA HIS A 51 6.96 6.72 7.95
C HIS A 51 5.54 7.24 8.20
N THR A 52 4.87 6.84 9.29
CA THR A 52 3.55 7.40 9.62
C THR A 52 3.62 8.88 9.98
N GLU A 53 4.66 9.32 10.70
CA GLU A 53 4.89 10.74 10.99
C GLU A 53 5.14 11.55 9.70
N ARG A 54 5.90 10.98 8.76
CA ARG A 54 6.13 11.57 7.44
C ARG A 54 4.84 11.68 6.64
N LEU A 55 4.02 10.61 6.60
CA LEU A 55 2.73 10.63 5.91
C LEU A 55 1.78 11.69 6.50
N VAL A 56 1.71 11.81 7.82
CA VAL A 56 0.92 12.88 8.48
C VAL A 56 1.40 14.26 8.05
N THR A 57 2.73 14.45 7.96
CA THR A 57 3.32 15.72 7.53
C THR A 57 2.96 16.04 6.08
N ASP A 58 3.16 15.09 5.16
CA ASP A 58 2.95 15.29 3.74
C ASP A 58 1.46 15.42 3.38
N THR A 59 0.58 14.64 4.00
CA THR A 59 -0.88 14.80 3.84
C THR A 59 -1.38 16.13 4.39
N THR A 60 -0.81 16.62 5.50
CA THR A 60 -1.15 17.95 6.05
C THR A 60 -0.73 19.07 5.09
N GLN A 61 0.40 18.89 4.41
CA GLN A 61 0.83 19.82 3.36
C GLN A 61 -0.16 19.79 2.18
N LEU A 62 -0.53 18.60 1.67
CA LEU A 62 -1.56 18.44 0.64
C LEU A 62 -2.87 19.14 0.98
N GLN A 63 -3.36 18.98 2.21
CA GLN A 63 -4.57 19.67 2.68
C GLN A 63 -4.39 21.20 2.68
N THR A 64 -3.23 21.69 3.09
CA THR A 64 -2.93 23.13 3.11
C THR A 64 -2.98 23.72 1.70
N ASP A 65 -2.44 23.01 0.70
CA ASP A 65 -2.44 23.47 -0.68
C ASP A 65 -3.81 23.34 -1.34
N ALA A 66 -4.54 22.26 -1.04
CA ALA A 66 -5.94 22.12 -1.45
C ALA A 66 -6.81 23.25 -0.87
N GLN A 67 -6.56 23.68 0.37
CA GLN A 67 -7.24 24.83 0.97
C GLN A 67 -6.91 26.14 0.24
N ALA A 68 -5.65 26.36 -0.13
CA ALA A 68 -5.26 27.53 -0.91
C ALA A 68 -5.95 27.56 -2.28
N TYR A 69 -6.01 26.42 -2.98
CA TYR A 69 -6.75 26.28 -4.23
C TYR A 69 -8.26 26.50 -4.06
N TYR A 70 -8.85 25.95 -2.99
CA TYR A 70 -10.25 26.18 -2.64
C TYR A 70 -10.55 27.65 -2.41
N ASP A 71 -9.67 28.39 -1.72
CA ASP A 71 -9.86 29.82 -1.48
C ASP A 71 -9.81 30.65 -2.78
N LEU A 72 -8.96 30.27 -3.75
CA LEU A 72 -8.96 30.86 -5.09
C LEU A 72 -10.30 30.62 -5.81
N ALA A 73 -10.78 29.37 -5.85
CA ALA A 73 -12.04 29.03 -6.49
C ALA A 73 -13.22 29.75 -5.81
N LYS A 74 -13.25 29.76 -4.48
CA LYS A 74 -14.27 30.44 -3.68
C LYS A 74 -14.30 31.95 -3.90
N ALA A 75 -13.15 32.60 -4.11
CA ALA A 75 -13.09 34.03 -4.40
C ALA A 75 -13.80 34.40 -5.71
N GLN A 76 -14.01 33.42 -6.61
CA GLN A 76 -14.77 33.56 -7.84
C GLN A 76 -16.13 32.84 -7.78
N ASP A 77 -16.65 32.56 -6.59
CA ASP A 77 -17.91 31.83 -6.38
C ASP A 77 -17.93 30.45 -7.06
N PHE A 78 -16.76 29.80 -7.17
CA PHE A 78 -16.52 28.55 -7.90
C PHE A 78 -16.85 28.63 -9.41
N ASP A 79 -16.85 29.84 -9.99
CA ASP A 79 -16.84 30.04 -11.44
C ASP A 79 -15.42 29.82 -11.96
N TYR A 80 -15.14 28.58 -12.34
CA TYR A 80 -13.82 28.16 -12.80
C TYR A 80 -13.39 28.81 -14.13
N ALA A 81 -14.33 29.18 -14.99
CA ALA A 81 -14.02 29.91 -16.22
C ALA A 81 -13.53 31.33 -15.89
N LYS A 82 -14.24 32.02 -14.99
CA LYS A 82 -13.83 33.33 -14.48
C LYS A 82 -12.53 33.26 -13.68
N LEU A 83 -12.32 32.17 -12.95
CA LEU A 83 -11.07 31.91 -12.23
C LEU A 83 -9.88 31.83 -13.17
N LEU A 84 -9.97 31.07 -14.27
CA LEU A 84 -8.91 31.01 -15.28
C LEU A 84 -8.76 32.32 -16.05
N GLU A 85 -9.85 33.06 -16.32
CA GLU A 85 -9.74 34.36 -16.99
C GLU A 85 -9.00 35.40 -16.11
N GLY A 86 -9.27 35.39 -14.80
CA GLY A 86 -8.78 36.41 -13.87
C GLY A 86 -7.46 36.07 -13.16
N ASP A 87 -7.14 34.78 -12.96
CA ASP A 87 -6.08 34.34 -12.05
C ASP A 87 -5.38 33.05 -12.48
N ARG A 88 -5.29 32.79 -13.79
CA ARG A 88 -4.69 31.57 -14.39
C ARG A 88 -3.34 31.20 -13.77
N GLU A 89 -2.42 32.15 -13.64
CA GLU A 89 -1.07 31.89 -13.13
C GLU A 89 -1.09 31.37 -11.69
N SER A 90 -1.94 31.92 -10.83
CA SER A 90 -2.10 31.45 -9.46
C SER A 90 -2.76 30.07 -9.40
N VAL A 91 -3.73 29.81 -10.28
CA VAL A 91 -4.37 28.49 -10.41
C VAL A 91 -3.36 27.44 -10.85
N GLN A 92 -2.59 27.73 -11.90
CA GLN A 92 -1.54 26.84 -12.40
C GLN A 92 -0.53 26.53 -11.30
N ALA A 93 -0.05 27.56 -10.59
CA ALA A 93 0.88 27.37 -9.48
C ALA A 93 0.28 26.51 -8.36
N ALA A 94 -0.99 26.71 -8.01
CA ALA A 94 -1.67 25.93 -6.97
C ALA A 94 -1.85 24.46 -7.37
N VAL A 95 -2.31 24.19 -8.59
CA VAL A 95 -2.51 22.81 -9.09
C VAL A 95 -1.17 22.08 -9.21
N THR A 96 -0.15 22.70 -9.81
CA THR A 96 1.19 22.12 -9.90
C THR A 96 1.75 21.78 -8.53
N LYS A 97 1.57 22.66 -7.54
CA LYS A 97 2.04 22.40 -6.17
C LYS A 97 1.36 21.17 -5.57
N ILE A 98 0.04 21.03 -5.73
CA ILE A 98 -0.70 19.85 -5.25
C ILE A 98 -0.21 18.57 -5.95
N GLN A 99 0.06 18.63 -7.25
CA GLN A 99 0.63 17.52 -8.01
C GLN A 99 2.02 17.12 -7.49
N GLU A 100 2.90 18.09 -7.22
CA GLU A 100 4.23 17.86 -6.64
C GLU A 100 4.16 17.27 -5.22
N ASP A 101 3.29 17.80 -4.37
CA ASP A 101 3.12 17.32 -3.00
C ASP A 101 2.48 15.93 -2.96
N HIS A 102 1.61 15.59 -3.93
CA HIS A 102 1.06 14.24 -4.06
C HIS A 102 2.17 13.23 -4.40
N VAL A 103 3.00 13.54 -5.39
CA VAL A 103 4.18 12.71 -5.75
C VAL A 103 5.13 12.54 -4.56
N LYS A 104 5.30 13.59 -3.75
CA LYS A 104 6.13 13.54 -2.54
C LYS A 104 5.51 12.69 -1.42
N ALA A 105 4.18 12.73 -1.26
CA ALA A 105 3.48 11.97 -0.23
C ALA A 105 3.47 10.46 -0.52
N ASN A 106 3.50 10.05 -1.79
CA ASN A 106 3.40 8.64 -2.21
C ASN A 106 4.43 7.73 -1.50
N PRO A 107 5.76 7.99 -1.59
CA PRO A 107 6.73 7.15 -0.86
C PRO A 107 6.53 7.12 0.66
N ALA A 108 5.86 8.12 1.28
CA ALA A 108 5.54 8.10 2.71
C ALA A 108 4.68 6.92 3.13
N TYR A 109 3.84 6.40 2.23
CA TYR A 109 3.03 5.22 2.45
C TYR A 109 3.69 3.95 1.92
N GLU A 110 4.13 3.93 0.67
CA GLU A 110 4.67 2.74 0.00
C GLU A 110 5.82 2.07 0.79
N GLU A 111 6.71 2.88 1.38
CA GLU A 111 7.83 2.36 2.17
C GLU A 111 7.33 1.55 3.39
N MET A 112 6.22 1.93 4.02
CA MET A 112 5.65 1.24 5.18
C MET A 112 4.50 0.28 4.88
N GLU A 113 3.99 0.24 3.64
CA GLU A 113 2.83 -0.57 3.24
C GLU A 113 3.02 -2.04 3.62
N GLY A 114 4.23 -2.58 3.44
CA GLY A 114 4.55 -3.95 3.84
C GLY A 114 4.18 -4.29 5.29
N VAL A 115 4.28 -3.32 6.21
CA VAL A 115 3.82 -3.46 7.60
C VAL A 115 2.32 -3.17 7.72
N VAL A 116 1.84 -2.07 7.14
CA VAL A 116 0.45 -1.62 7.32
C VAL A 116 -0.55 -2.63 6.73
N ALA A 117 -0.37 -3.02 5.48
CA ALA A 117 -1.22 -3.98 4.79
C ALA A 117 -1.01 -5.42 5.27
N GLY A 118 0.22 -5.74 5.71
CA GLY A 118 0.61 -7.08 6.15
C GLY A 118 0.23 -7.43 7.59
N VAL A 119 -0.11 -6.46 8.43
CA VAL A 119 -0.45 -6.66 9.85
C VAL A 119 -1.96 -6.48 10.04
N PRO A 120 -2.70 -7.50 10.49
CA PRO A 120 -4.17 -7.45 10.54
C PRO A 120 -4.77 -6.32 11.40
N GLU A 121 -4.08 -5.90 12.46
CA GLU A 121 -4.52 -4.75 13.28
C GLU A 121 -4.41 -3.39 12.55
N LEU A 122 -3.65 -3.32 11.45
CA LEU A 122 -3.39 -2.12 10.66
C LEU A 122 -3.97 -2.18 9.24
N ALA A 123 -4.28 -3.38 8.72
CA ALA A 123 -4.64 -3.60 7.31
C ALA A 123 -5.89 -2.83 6.83
N ASP A 124 -6.82 -2.48 7.72
CA ASP A 124 -7.96 -1.63 7.35
C ASP A 124 -7.51 -0.23 6.85
N TYR A 125 -6.37 0.28 7.34
CA TYR A 125 -5.82 1.55 6.87
C TYR A 125 -5.27 1.45 5.46
N ASP A 126 -4.82 0.26 5.04
CA ASP A 126 -4.38 0.04 3.66
C ASP A 126 -5.53 0.17 2.68
N VAL A 127 -6.65 -0.48 2.98
CA VAL A 127 -7.88 -0.31 2.20
C VAL A 127 -8.29 1.16 2.14
N ILE A 128 -8.21 1.88 3.26
CA ILE A 128 -8.65 3.28 3.32
C ILE A 128 -7.72 4.21 2.55
N ILE A 129 -6.40 4.00 2.64
CA ILE A 129 -5.39 4.95 2.17
C ILE A 129 -4.99 4.66 0.72
N ASP A 130 -4.77 3.40 0.34
CA ASP A 130 -4.10 3.07 -0.92
C ASP A 130 -4.73 1.93 -1.76
N ALA A 131 -5.30 0.89 -1.13
CA ALA A 131 -5.73 -0.31 -1.87
C ALA A 131 -7.23 -0.36 -2.17
N GLY A 132 -8.07 0.31 -1.36
CA GLY A 132 -9.52 0.13 -1.44
C GLY A 132 -10.15 0.71 -2.70
N SER A 133 -11.08 -0.04 -3.27
CA SER A 133 -11.82 0.36 -4.47
C SER A 133 -13.00 1.28 -4.13
N ASP A 134 -13.66 1.78 -5.18
CA ASP A 134 -14.94 2.45 -5.02
C ASP A 134 -16.09 1.43 -4.87
N GLY A 135 -17.28 1.90 -4.48
CA GLY A 135 -18.45 1.04 -4.25
C GLY A 135 -18.95 0.23 -5.46
N SER A 136 -18.31 0.31 -6.62
CA SER A 136 -18.59 -0.57 -7.76
C SER A 136 -18.01 -1.98 -7.59
N ASP A 137 -16.98 -2.15 -6.75
CA ASP A 137 -16.49 -3.46 -6.30
C ASP A 137 -16.69 -3.63 -4.78
N PRO A 138 -17.83 -4.19 -4.34
CA PRO A 138 -18.16 -4.31 -2.92
C PRO A 138 -17.20 -5.17 -2.10
N GLU A 139 -16.39 -6.03 -2.72
CA GLU A 139 -15.48 -6.93 -2.00
C GLU A 139 -14.25 -6.19 -1.48
N SER A 140 -13.83 -5.12 -2.17
CA SER A 140 -12.65 -4.31 -1.85
C SER A 140 -12.98 -2.84 -1.55
N ALA A 141 -14.27 -2.47 -1.54
CA ALA A 141 -14.70 -1.09 -1.41
C ALA A 141 -14.30 -0.47 -0.06
N VAL A 142 -13.83 0.78 -0.11
CA VAL A 142 -13.49 1.53 1.12
C VAL A 142 -14.67 1.59 2.10
N PRO A 143 -14.42 1.57 3.42
CA PRO A 143 -15.47 1.48 4.43
C PRO A 143 -16.14 2.82 4.76
N PHE A 144 -15.76 3.91 4.08
CA PHE A 144 -16.18 5.26 4.43
C PHE A 144 -17.00 5.97 3.33
N SER A 145 -17.56 7.11 3.72
CA SER A 145 -18.16 8.10 2.83
C SER A 145 -17.85 9.48 3.42
N PHE A 146 -17.72 10.50 2.58
CA PHE A 146 -17.52 11.86 3.08
C PHE A 146 -18.41 12.87 2.37
N LYS A 147 -18.46 14.07 2.94
CA LYS A 147 -19.21 15.20 2.40
C LYS A 147 -18.29 16.37 2.13
N THR A 148 -18.56 17.07 1.06
CA THR A 148 -17.93 18.35 0.72
C THR A 148 -18.59 19.50 1.47
N GLN A 149 -18.01 20.70 1.45
CA GLN A 149 -18.53 21.87 2.16
C GLN A 149 -19.90 22.30 1.62
N ASP A 150 -20.14 22.10 0.31
CA ASP A 150 -21.44 22.35 -0.31
C ASP A 150 -22.51 21.28 -0.02
N GLY A 151 -22.14 20.22 0.70
CA GLY A 151 -23.04 19.16 1.16
C GLY A 151 -23.22 17.99 0.19
N ARG A 152 -22.50 17.92 -0.94
CA ARG A 152 -22.46 16.71 -1.78
C ARG A 152 -21.88 15.55 -0.98
N GLU A 153 -22.42 14.37 -1.19
CA GLU A 153 -22.00 13.14 -0.53
C GLU A 153 -21.31 12.21 -1.53
N PHE A 154 -20.12 11.74 -1.16
CA PHE A 154 -19.32 10.78 -1.91
C PHE A 154 -19.32 9.46 -1.15
N LYS A 155 -20.14 8.51 -1.62
CA LYS A 155 -20.29 7.19 -0.99
C LYS A 155 -19.25 6.23 -1.53
N GLN A 156 -18.44 5.67 -0.63
CA GLN A 156 -17.36 4.74 -0.94
C GLN A 156 -16.59 5.13 -2.21
N PRO A 157 -15.94 6.32 -2.21
CA PRO A 157 -15.46 6.90 -3.46
C PRO A 157 -14.18 6.26 -4.01
N GLY A 158 -13.49 5.43 -3.22
CA GLY A 158 -12.15 4.91 -3.47
C GLY A 158 -11.18 5.33 -2.36
N ASN A 159 -9.96 4.79 -2.39
CA ASN A 159 -8.88 5.10 -1.45
C ASN A 159 -8.29 6.51 -1.65
N PHE A 160 -7.68 7.08 -0.60
CA PHE A 160 -7.28 8.49 -0.62
C PHE A 160 -6.17 8.84 -1.61
N PHE A 161 -5.19 7.97 -1.86
CA PHE A 161 -4.18 8.23 -2.89
C PHE A 161 -4.82 8.37 -4.26
N ALA A 162 -5.68 7.42 -4.65
CA ALA A 162 -6.38 7.48 -5.93
C ALA A 162 -7.33 8.69 -6.03
N LEU A 163 -8.05 9.04 -4.96
CA LEU A 163 -8.95 10.21 -4.97
C LEU A 163 -8.20 11.52 -5.21
N VAL A 164 -7.06 11.70 -4.53
CA VAL A 164 -6.26 12.92 -4.65
C VAL A 164 -5.54 12.95 -6.00
N GLU A 165 -4.93 11.85 -6.43
CA GLU A 165 -4.23 11.77 -7.72
C GLU A 165 -5.19 12.06 -8.88
N THR A 166 -6.29 11.32 -8.96
CA THR A 166 -7.20 11.40 -10.11
C THR A 166 -7.92 12.74 -10.20
N SER A 167 -8.07 13.45 -9.07
CA SER A 167 -8.55 14.83 -9.02
C SER A 167 -7.46 15.81 -9.48
N ALA A 168 -6.26 15.73 -8.91
CA ALA A 168 -5.14 16.63 -9.20
C ALA A 168 -4.61 16.52 -10.63
N PHE A 169 -4.72 15.35 -11.25
CA PHE A 169 -4.27 15.06 -12.63
C PHE A 169 -5.42 14.92 -13.62
N GLY A 170 -6.67 15.05 -13.16
CA GLY A 170 -7.86 15.13 -14.01
C GLY A 170 -8.20 13.84 -14.77
N THR A 171 -7.76 12.68 -14.27
CA THR A 171 -8.03 11.37 -14.91
C THR A 171 -9.36 10.75 -14.51
N GLU A 172 -10.04 11.32 -13.52
CA GLU A 172 -11.41 10.94 -13.14
C GLU A 172 -12.38 12.12 -13.30
N PRO A 173 -13.18 12.17 -14.38
CA PRO A 173 -14.09 13.29 -14.66
C PRO A 173 -15.10 13.65 -13.57
N LYS A 174 -15.42 12.73 -12.63
CA LYS A 174 -16.31 13.07 -11.49
C LYS A 174 -15.63 13.97 -10.44
N PHE A 175 -14.31 14.11 -10.47
CA PHE A 175 -13.52 14.85 -9.46
C PHE A 175 -12.92 16.16 -9.98
N VAL A 176 -13.27 16.58 -11.19
CA VAL A 176 -12.80 17.81 -11.83
C VAL A 176 -13.93 18.84 -11.97
N ALA A 177 -13.56 20.11 -12.13
CA ALA A 177 -14.46 21.19 -12.47
C ALA A 177 -15.20 20.90 -13.79
N LYS A 178 -16.48 21.31 -13.86
CA LYS A 178 -17.34 21.07 -15.03
C LYS A 178 -17.39 22.29 -15.93
N ASP A 179 -17.68 22.04 -17.21
CA ASP A 179 -18.00 23.04 -18.23
C ASP A 179 -16.89 24.08 -18.50
N VAL A 180 -15.62 23.72 -18.22
CA VAL A 180 -14.43 24.54 -18.47
C VAL A 180 -13.27 23.65 -18.89
N GLU A 181 -12.47 24.11 -19.85
CA GLU A 181 -11.24 23.41 -20.24
C GLU A 181 -10.08 23.84 -19.33
N PRO A 182 -9.27 22.90 -18.81
CA PRO A 182 -8.15 23.20 -17.92
C PRO A 182 -6.93 23.69 -18.70
N ASP A 183 -7.06 24.76 -19.49
CA ASP A 183 -5.95 25.43 -20.19
C ASP A 183 -5.21 26.34 -19.19
N LEU A 184 -4.34 25.71 -18.40
CA LEU A 184 -3.62 26.32 -17.28
C LEU A 184 -2.45 27.19 -17.76
N ASP A 185 -1.86 26.89 -18.93
CA ASP A 185 -0.78 27.70 -19.49
C ASP A 185 -1.26 28.76 -20.50
N GLY A 186 -2.50 28.65 -20.98
CA GLY A 186 -3.15 29.63 -21.86
C GLY A 186 -2.74 29.51 -23.32
N ASP A 187 -2.15 28.39 -23.75
CA ASP A 187 -1.74 28.18 -25.15
C ASP A 187 -2.90 27.80 -26.09
N GLY A 188 -4.09 27.58 -25.53
CA GLY A 188 -5.30 27.19 -26.24
C GLY A 188 -5.40 25.69 -26.53
N LYS A 189 -4.58 24.86 -25.89
CA LYS A 189 -4.64 23.41 -25.92
C LYS A 189 -4.51 22.89 -24.50
N VAL A 190 -5.26 21.83 -24.21
CA VAL A 190 -5.11 21.10 -22.95
C VAL A 190 -4.15 19.93 -23.18
N ALA A 191 -3.09 19.86 -22.40
CA ALA A 191 -2.14 18.76 -22.38
C ALA A 191 -1.99 18.20 -20.96
N PHE A 192 -1.79 16.88 -20.83
CA PHE A 192 -1.44 16.31 -19.53
C PHE A 192 -0.11 16.91 -19.03
N PRO A 193 0.03 17.30 -17.75
CA PRO A 193 -0.88 17.05 -16.63
C PRO A 193 -1.85 18.19 -16.28
N GLU A 194 -2.19 19.09 -17.22
CA GLU A 194 -3.12 20.16 -16.96
C GLU A 194 -4.51 19.62 -16.56
N ALA A 195 -4.94 20.02 -15.37
CA ALA A 195 -6.21 19.62 -14.79
C ALA A 195 -6.78 20.78 -13.97
N LEU A 196 -8.11 20.78 -13.82
CA LEU A 196 -8.78 21.74 -12.97
C LEU A 196 -9.65 20.96 -11.97
N PRO A 197 -9.11 20.60 -10.80
CA PRO A 197 -9.81 19.82 -9.81
C PRO A 197 -11.11 20.50 -9.35
N ASP A 198 -12.13 19.73 -8.97
CA ASP A 198 -13.23 20.29 -8.18
C ASP A 198 -12.68 20.64 -6.79
N ALA A 199 -12.54 21.93 -6.51
CA ALA A 199 -11.86 22.42 -5.33
C ALA A 199 -12.53 21.97 -4.02
N ASP A 200 -13.86 21.86 -4.00
CA ASP A 200 -14.60 21.43 -2.81
C ASP A 200 -14.47 19.92 -2.57
N PHE A 201 -14.43 19.13 -3.65
CA PHE A 201 -14.07 17.72 -3.57
C PHE A 201 -12.64 17.51 -3.08
N LEU A 202 -11.66 18.18 -3.70
CA LEU A 202 -10.24 18.01 -3.40
C LEU A 202 -9.92 18.40 -1.94
N LEU A 203 -10.49 19.50 -1.45
CA LEU A 203 -10.35 19.91 -0.05
C LEU A 203 -10.96 18.87 0.91
N ALA A 204 -12.13 18.31 0.59
CA ALA A 204 -12.76 17.29 1.42
C ALA A 204 -11.95 15.99 1.44
N ALA A 205 -11.48 15.52 0.28
CA ALA A 205 -10.67 14.32 0.17
C ALA A 205 -9.34 14.44 0.94
N THR A 206 -8.60 15.54 0.76
CA THR A 206 -7.35 15.78 1.49
C THR A 206 -7.56 15.96 3.00
N THR A 207 -8.70 16.55 3.41
CA THR A 207 -9.05 16.67 4.83
C THR A 207 -9.28 15.31 5.49
N GLU A 208 -10.04 14.42 4.84
CA GLU A 208 -10.23 13.05 5.35
C GLU A 208 -8.94 12.24 5.26
N PHE A 209 -8.11 12.45 4.23
CA PHE A 209 -6.81 11.78 4.13
C PHE A 209 -5.91 12.10 5.33
N VAL A 210 -5.79 13.38 5.71
CA VAL A 210 -5.05 13.81 6.91
C VAL A 210 -5.58 13.15 8.18
N LYS A 211 -6.91 13.02 8.29
CA LYS A 211 -7.54 12.37 9.43
C LYS A 211 -7.11 10.91 9.51
N TYR A 212 -7.23 10.15 8.42
CA TYR A 212 -6.86 8.73 8.42
C TYR A 212 -5.35 8.49 8.53
N ALA A 213 -4.51 9.38 8.00
CA ALA A 213 -3.07 9.34 8.24
C ALA A 213 -2.74 9.48 9.74
N LYS A 214 -3.45 10.37 10.46
CA LYS A 214 -3.30 10.52 11.91
C LYS A 214 -3.85 9.34 12.70
N GLU A 215 -4.97 8.78 12.26
CA GLU A 215 -5.53 7.56 12.87
C GLU A 215 -4.57 6.37 12.70
N LEU A 216 -3.98 6.20 11.52
CA LEU A 216 -2.91 5.22 11.27
C LEU A 216 -1.70 5.48 12.16
N ASP A 217 -1.22 6.72 12.28
CA ASP A 217 -0.08 7.05 13.16
C ASP A 217 -0.35 6.73 14.64
N GLU A 218 -1.56 7.00 15.14
CA GLU A 218 -1.96 6.63 16.50
C GLU A 218 -2.10 5.11 16.67
N ALA A 219 -2.66 4.41 15.69
CA ALA A 219 -2.73 2.95 15.69
C ALA A 219 -1.32 2.34 15.65
N ALA A 220 -0.45 2.87 14.80
CA ALA A 220 0.95 2.49 14.70
C ALA A 220 1.66 2.71 16.03
N LYS A 221 1.43 3.80 16.78
CA LYS A 221 1.96 4.01 18.15
C LYS A 221 1.45 3.00 19.16
N ALA A 222 0.17 2.66 19.10
CA ALA A 222 -0.46 1.69 20.01
C ALA A 222 -0.05 0.24 19.74
N TRP A 223 0.24 -0.11 18.48
CA TRP A 223 0.62 -1.45 18.07
C TRP A 223 1.88 -1.94 18.79
N ALA A 224 1.85 -3.13 19.36
CA ALA A 224 3.02 -3.77 19.96
C ALA A 224 3.45 -4.91 19.02
N PRO A 225 4.53 -4.74 18.25
CA PRO A 225 4.90 -5.73 17.25
C PRO A 225 5.17 -7.10 17.87
N LYS A 226 4.70 -8.14 17.17
CA LYS A 226 5.03 -9.53 17.47
C LYS A 226 5.83 -10.14 16.31
N PRO A 227 6.58 -11.23 16.54
CA PRO A 227 7.19 -11.96 15.44
C PRO A 227 6.16 -12.44 14.41
N GLU A 228 5.01 -12.94 14.86
CA GLU A 228 3.92 -13.40 13.99
C GLU A 228 3.47 -12.31 13.00
N ASP A 229 3.32 -11.07 13.48
CA ASP A 229 2.95 -9.91 12.66
C ASP A 229 3.99 -9.68 11.55
N ALA A 230 5.27 -9.63 11.93
CA ALA A 230 6.36 -9.36 11.00
C ALA A 230 6.58 -10.49 9.98
N PHE A 231 6.43 -11.76 10.39
CA PHE A 231 6.47 -12.89 9.47
C PHE A 231 5.25 -12.88 8.52
N THR A 232 4.06 -12.60 9.05
CA THR A 232 2.83 -12.50 8.25
C THR A 232 2.97 -11.39 7.20
N ALA A 233 3.48 -10.22 7.60
CA ALA A 233 3.75 -9.11 6.69
C ALA A 233 4.62 -9.52 5.49
N VAL A 234 5.76 -10.17 5.73
CA VAL A 234 6.63 -10.63 4.64
C VAL A 234 5.92 -11.68 3.76
N VAL A 235 5.17 -12.60 4.36
CA VAL A 235 4.52 -13.70 3.62
C VAL A 235 3.35 -13.19 2.75
N VAL A 236 2.54 -12.28 3.26
CA VAL A 236 1.34 -11.77 2.58
C VAL A 236 1.69 -10.70 1.55
N MET A 237 2.64 -9.81 1.85
CA MET A 237 2.95 -8.65 0.99
C MET A 237 3.97 -8.94 -0.10
N THR A 238 4.84 -9.94 0.06
CA THR A 238 5.80 -10.27 -1.01
C THR A 238 5.13 -10.74 -2.32
N PRO A 239 4.15 -11.67 -2.33
CA PRO A 239 3.57 -12.26 -3.54
C PRO A 239 2.46 -11.43 -4.23
N THR A 240 2.44 -10.10 -4.08
CA THR A 240 1.46 -9.19 -4.73
C THR A 240 1.94 -8.65 -6.08
N MET A 241 3.11 -9.10 -6.57
CA MET A 241 3.77 -8.55 -7.75
C MET A 241 2.91 -8.56 -9.02
N SER A 242 2.10 -9.59 -9.25
CA SER A 242 1.29 -9.67 -10.48
C SER A 242 0.29 -8.53 -10.60
N GLU A 243 -0.33 -8.14 -9.48
CA GLU A 243 -1.28 -7.04 -9.43
C GLU A 243 -0.59 -5.70 -9.72
N TYR A 244 0.54 -5.45 -9.05
CA TYR A 244 1.31 -4.23 -9.28
C TYR A 244 1.82 -4.12 -10.73
N PHE A 245 2.29 -5.22 -11.33
CA PHE A 245 2.72 -5.20 -12.73
C PHE A 245 1.56 -5.07 -13.72
N ASP A 246 0.36 -5.56 -13.40
CA ASP A 246 -0.84 -5.33 -14.22
C ASP A 246 -1.26 -3.85 -14.18
N ALA A 247 -1.27 -3.24 -13.00
CA ALA A 247 -1.48 -1.80 -12.86
C ALA A 247 -0.41 -0.98 -13.62
N TRP A 248 0.87 -1.34 -13.51
CA TRP A 248 1.95 -0.69 -14.28
C TRP A 248 1.72 -0.78 -15.79
N LYS A 249 1.36 -1.95 -16.30
CA LYS A 249 1.04 -2.20 -17.72
C LYS A 249 -0.09 -1.30 -18.21
N ASN A 250 -1.14 -1.15 -17.40
CA ASN A 250 -2.35 -0.42 -17.77
C ASN A 250 -2.23 1.09 -17.50
N SER A 251 -1.18 1.52 -16.80
CA SER A 251 -0.86 2.92 -16.49
C SER A 251 -0.36 3.74 -17.69
N ARG A 252 -0.30 5.07 -17.51
CA ARG A 252 0.26 5.99 -18.50
C ARG A 252 1.74 5.76 -18.79
N PHE A 253 2.48 5.10 -17.89
CA PHE A 253 3.91 4.83 -18.09
C PHE A 253 4.17 3.85 -19.24
N ILE A 254 3.26 2.89 -19.47
CA ILE A 254 3.32 1.93 -20.57
C ILE A 254 2.31 2.25 -21.67
N ALA A 255 1.04 2.45 -21.31
CA ALA A 255 -0.04 2.62 -22.28
C ALA A 255 -0.17 4.06 -22.82
N GLY A 256 0.50 5.04 -22.18
CA GLY A 256 0.44 6.45 -22.56
C GLY A 256 -0.99 6.99 -22.50
N GLU A 257 -1.41 7.67 -23.56
CA GLU A 257 -2.79 8.21 -23.70
C GLU A 257 -3.87 7.13 -23.80
N LYS A 258 -3.49 5.86 -24.01
CA LYS A 258 -4.43 4.72 -24.09
C LYS A 258 -4.57 3.98 -22.76
N ALA A 259 -4.03 4.53 -21.67
CA ALA A 259 -4.17 3.95 -20.34
C ALA A 259 -5.64 3.80 -19.95
N ASP A 260 -6.00 2.60 -19.51
CA ASP A 260 -7.31 2.33 -18.89
C ASP A 260 -7.26 2.60 -17.39
N GLU A 261 -6.06 2.53 -16.80
CA GLU A 261 -5.81 2.85 -15.39
C GLU A 261 -5.93 4.35 -15.16
N LYS A 262 -6.72 4.72 -14.15
CA LYS A 262 -6.98 6.13 -13.83
C LYS A 262 -5.92 6.69 -12.88
N GLY A 263 -5.43 5.85 -11.97
CA GLY A 263 -4.30 6.17 -11.09
C GLY A 263 -2.95 5.88 -11.72
N PHE A 264 -1.88 5.97 -10.94
CA PHE A 264 -0.49 5.73 -11.35
C PHE A 264 -0.12 6.56 -12.58
N VAL A 265 -0.53 7.82 -12.57
CA VAL A 265 -0.26 8.80 -13.63
C VAL A 265 0.83 9.78 -13.23
N ALA A 266 1.00 9.99 -11.93
CA ALA A 266 2.01 10.84 -11.33
C ALA A 266 3.24 10.03 -10.90
N THR A 267 3.00 8.89 -10.25
CA THR A 267 4.03 7.98 -9.77
C THR A 267 3.94 6.66 -10.50
N SER A 268 5.09 6.13 -10.92
CA SER A 268 5.16 4.82 -11.57
C SER A 268 4.94 3.74 -10.52
N ARG A 269 4.12 2.75 -10.86
CA ARG A 269 3.93 1.56 -10.03
C ARG A 269 5.23 0.77 -9.79
N LEU A 270 6.27 0.96 -10.62
CA LEU A 270 7.61 0.44 -10.32
C LEU A 270 8.29 1.14 -9.14
N SER A 271 7.96 2.41 -8.87
CA SER A 271 8.43 3.12 -7.68
C SER A 271 7.83 2.51 -6.43
N ASP A 272 6.50 2.35 -6.42
CA ASP A 272 5.74 1.69 -5.37
C ASP A 272 6.33 0.30 -5.05
N ILE A 273 6.43 -0.58 -6.05
CA ILE A 273 7.02 -1.92 -5.89
C ILE A 273 8.41 -1.85 -5.27
N ARG A 274 9.26 -0.90 -5.70
CA ARG A 274 10.61 -0.75 -5.16
C ARG A 274 10.57 -0.35 -3.68
N ASP A 275 9.73 0.62 -3.33
CA ASP A 275 9.62 1.15 -1.97
C ASP A 275 9.02 0.12 -1.01
N ILE A 276 7.96 -0.59 -1.42
CA ILE A 276 7.34 -1.71 -0.69
C ILE A 276 8.35 -2.83 -0.43
N LEU A 277 9.05 -3.29 -1.48
CA LEU A 277 10.07 -4.33 -1.34
C LEU A 277 11.23 -3.88 -0.44
N GLY A 278 11.58 -2.59 -0.46
CA GLY A 278 12.54 -2.00 0.48
C GLY A 278 12.12 -2.15 1.93
N GLY A 279 10.85 -1.85 2.25
CA GLY A 279 10.26 -2.09 3.57
C GLY A 279 10.26 -3.57 3.95
N ILE A 280 9.87 -4.46 3.03
CA ILE A 280 9.87 -5.92 3.26
C ILE A 280 11.29 -6.46 3.53
N VAL A 281 12.31 -5.96 2.80
CA VAL A 281 13.73 -6.28 3.08
C VAL A 281 14.10 -5.90 4.51
N LEU A 282 13.74 -4.69 4.95
CA LEU A 282 14.01 -4.25 6.32
C LEU A 282 13.33 -5.13 7.36
N ILE A 283 12.06 -5.51 7.15
CA ILE A 283 11.35 -6.42 8.06
C ILE A 283 12.10 -7.75 8.15
N TYR A 284 12.42 -8.36 7.00
CA TYR A 284 13.10 -9.65 6.96
C TYR A 284 14.49 -9.61 7.60
N GLU A 285 15.28 -8.55 7.36
CA GLU A 285 16.60 -8.38 7.99
C GLU A 285 16.52 -8.35 9.52
N ASN A 286 15.45 -7.78 10.09
CA ASN A 286 15.24 -7.73 11.53
C ASN A 286 14.64 -9.03 12.11
N LEU A 287 14.06 -9.90 11.28
CA LEU A 287 13.66 -11.27 11.63
C LEU A 287 14.81 -12.28 11.53
N ARG A 288 15.76 -12.01 10.64
CA ARG A 288 16.83 -12.93 10.25
C ARG A 288 17.60 -13.56 11.43
N PRO A 289 17.98 -12.84 12.51
CA PRO A 289 18.70 -13.47 13.62
C PRO A 289 17.91 -14.62 14.28
N SER A 290 16.59 -14.52 14.38
CA SER A 290 15.73 -15.59 14.90
C SER A 290 15.70 -16.79 13.96
N ILE A 291 15.67 -16.54 12.65
CA ILE A 291 15.68 -17.59 11.63
C ILE A 291 17.03 -18.31 11.62
N GLU A 292 18.15 -17.58 11.71
CA GLU A 292 19.51 -18.15 11.71
C GLU A 292 19.74 -19.15 12.85
N ALA A 293 19.03 -19.01 13.97
CA ALA A 293 19.11 -19.93 15.10
C ALA A 293 18.56 -21.35 14.78
N VAL A 294 17.65 -21.46 13.80
CA VAL A 294 16.99 -22.73 13.42
C VAL A 294 17.24 -23.16 11.98
N ASP A 295 17.60 -22.23 11.11
CA ASP A 295 17.78 -22.44 9.67
C ASP A 295 18.78 -21.42 9.06
N PRO A 296 20.08 -21.51 9.37
CA PRO A 296 21.07 -20.54 8.91
C PRO A 296 21.24 -20.50 7.39
N GLU A 297 21.15 -21.66 6.72
CA GLU A 297 21.24 -21.73 5.26
C GLU A 297 20.01 -21.11 4.60
N GLY A 298 18.81 -21.47 5.06
CA GLY A 298 17.56 -20.88 4.57
C GLY A 298 17.49 -19.38 4.84
N ALA A 299 17.96 -18.92 6.01
CA ALA A 299 17.99 -17.51 6.37
C ALA A 299 18.81 -16.69 5.36
N GLY A 300 20.01 -17.18 5.02
CA GLY A 300 20.89 -16.53 4.05
C GLY A 300 20.35 -16.58 2.63
N GLN A 301 19.78 -17.72 2.21
CA GLN A 301 19.17 -17.85 0.89
C GLN A 301 17.99 -16.88 0.70
N THR A 302 17.09 -16.82 1.67
CA THR A 302 15.89 -15.97 1.60
C THR A 302 16.28 -14.49 1.59
N ALA A 303 17.26 -14.09 2.43
CA ALA A 303 17.81 -12.73 2.44
C ALA A 303 18.30 -12.32 1.05
N GLN A 304 19.12 -13.17 0.44
CA GLN A 304 19.68 -12.92 -0.89
C GLN A 304 18.57 -12.79 -1.94
N GLN A 305 17.61 -13.71 -1.96
CA GLN A 305 16.53 -13.70 -2.96
C GLN A 305 15.63 -12.48 -2.83
N LEU A 306 15.34 -12.03 -1.60
CA LEU A 306 14.56 -10.84 -1.36
C LEU A 306 15.32 -9.57 -1.81
N THR A 307 16.61 -9.48 -1.51
CA THR A 307 17.46 -8.39 -2.04
C THR A 307 17.51 -8.40 -3.57
N GLU A 308 17.62 -9.57 -4.21
CA GLU A 308 17.62 -9.70 -5.67
C GLU A 308 16.27 -9.29 -6.29
N LEU A 309 15.15 -9.56 -5.61
CA LEU A 309 13.82 -9.11 -6.03
C LEU A 309 13.69 -7.58 -5.91
N HIS A 310 14.14 -6.99 -4.81
CA HIS A 310 14.18 -5.53 -4.65
C HIS A 310 15.06 -4.85 -5.72
N GLN A 311 16.28 -5.36 -5.95
CA GLN A 311 17.17 -4.86 -7.01
C GLN A 311 16.58 -5.06 -8.42
N PHE A 312 15.75 -6.09 -8.62
CA PHE A 312 15.03 -6.27 -9.87
C PHE A 312 14.06 -5.11 -10.11
N ALA A 313 13.26 -4.72 -9.12
CA ALA A 313 12.36 -3.56 -9.21
C ALA A 313 13.14 -2.25 -9.40
N GLU A 314 14.20 -2.02 -8.60
CA GLU A 314 15.05 -0.83 -8.69
C GLU A 314 15.67 -0.66 -10.09
N ARG A 315 16.14 -1.76 -10.70
CA ARG A 315 16.67 -1.73 -12.05
C ARG A 315 15.60 -1.33 -13.07
N LEU A 316 14.40 -1.90 -12.99
CA LEU A 316 13.31 -1.57 -13.91
C LEU A 316 12.92 -0.09 -13.80
N LEU A 317 12.79 0.42 -12.58
CA LEU A 317 12.52 1.84 -12.32
C LEU A 317 13.64 2.72 -12.91
N THR A 318 14.90 2.35 -12.68
CA THR A 318 16.06 3.08 -13.23
C THR A 318 16.04 3.09 -14.76
N GLU A 319 15.69 1.97 -15.40
CA GLU A 319 15.57 1.89 -16.85
C GLU A 319 14.43 2.77 -17.37
N GLU A 320 13.26 2.78 -16.72
CA GLU A 320 12.11 3.63 -17.06
C GLU A 320 12.46 5.12 -16.95
N GLN A 321 13.05 5.53 -15.81
CA GLN A 321 13.52 6.89 -15.58
C GLN A 321 14.66 7.29 -16.55
N GLY A 322 15.46 6.31 -16.99
CA GLY A 322 16.46 6.46 -18.05
C GLY A 322 15.86 6.61 -19.46
N GLY A 323 14.54 6.54 -19.60
CA GLY A 323 13.82 6.75 -20.86
C GLY A 323 13.47 5.47 -21.61
N LYS A 324 13.72 4.28 -21.04
CA LYS A 324 13.24 3.02 -21.63
C LYS A 324 11.71 3.05 -21.67
N LYS A 325 11.15 2.73 -22.83
CA LYS A 325 9.71 2.54 -23.01
C LYS A 325 9.42 1.05 -23.02
N PHE A 326 8.93 0.56 -21.88
CA PHE A 326 8.47 -0.81 -21.76
C PHE A 326 7.17 -1.02 -22.54
N THR A 327 6.98 -2.24 -23.01
CA THR A 327 5.76 -2.69 -23.66
C THR A 327 4.88 -3.48 -22.69
N ALA A 328 3.60 -3.63 -23.02
CA ALA A 328 2.70 -4.46 -22.24
C ALA A 328 3.16 -5.92 -22.13
N GLU A 329 3.72 -6.49 -23.21
CA GLU A 329 4.26 -7.86 -23.22
C GLU A 329 5.50 -8.00 -22.32
N GLU A 330 6.36 -6.98 -22.28
CA GLU A 330 7.47 -6.94 -21.33
C GLU A 330 6.97 -6.87 -19.89
N ALA A 331 5.98 -6.02 -19.59
CA ALA A 331 5.40 -5.93 -18.24
C ALA A 331 4.78 -7.26 -17.79
N ASP A 332 4.03 -7.95 -18.65
CA ASP A 332 3.47 -9.27 -18.33
C ASP A 332 4.57 -10.31 -18.05
N THR A 333 5.63 -10.31 -18.86
CA THR A 333 6.76 -11.24 -18.71
C THR A 333 7.54 -10.97 -17.43
N LEU A 334 7.86 -9.69 -17.17
CA LEU A 334 8.62 -9.25 -16.00
C LEU A 334 7.81 -9.44 -14.71
N GLY A 335 6.50 -9.12 -14.73
CA GLY A 335 5.59 -9.35 -13.62
C GLY A 335 5.46 -10.83 -13.28
N SER A 336 5.32 -11.69 -14.29
CA SER A 336 5.33 -13.15 -14.09
C SER A 336 6.64 -13.67 -13.51
N GLU A 337 7.79 -13.07 -13.86
CA GLU A 337 9.08 -13.41 -13.26
C GLU A 337 9.16 -12.97 -11.80
N ALA A 338 8.77 -11.71 -11.51
CA ALA A 338 8.75 -11.16 -10.16
C ALA A 338 7.83 -11.98 -9.24
N GLN A 339 6.62 -12.30 -9.70
CA GLN A 339 5.65 -13.12 -8.96
C GLN A 339 6.22 -14.49 -8.57
N ARG A 340 6.83 -15.21 -9.50
CA ARG A 340 7.40 -16.54 -9.20
C ARG A 340 8.51 -16.48 -8.15
N LYS A 341 9.34 -15.42 -8.20
CA LYS A 341 10.38 -15.20 -7.18
C LYS A 341 9.75 -14.88 -5.82
N ALA A 342 8.76 -13.99 -5.83
CA ALA A 342 8.04 -13.56 -4.65
C ALA A 342 7.33 -14.72 -3.94
N GLU A 343 6.62 -15.58 -4.67
CA GLU A 343 5.96 -16.78 -4.12
C GLU A 343 6.97 -17.77 -3.52
N ALA A 344 8.13 -17.94 -4.16
CA ALA A 344 9.19 -18.79 -3.62
C ALA A 344 9.74 -18.25 -2.29
N ILE A 345 9.92 -16.93 -2.19
CA ILE A 345 10.35 -16.25 -0.96
C ILE A 345 9.28 -16.41 0.14
N ALA A 346 8.02 -16.10 -0.16
CA ALA A 346 6.91 -16.25 0.79
C ALA A 346 6.80 -17.69 1.32
N GLY A 347 6.98 -18.68 0.44
CA GLY A 347 7.00 -20.10 0.81
C GLY A 347 8.19 -20.48 1.70
N GLN A 348 9.36 -19.86 1.52
CA GLN A 348 10.53 -20.05 2.40
C GLN A 348 10.30 -19.44 3.78
N VAL A 349 9.82 -18.20 3.83
CA VAL A 349 9.51 -17.49 5.08
C VAL A 349 8.43 -18.21 5.88
N SER A 350 7.41 -18.76 5.20
CA SER A 350 6.38 -19.59 5.83
C SER A 350 6.96 -20.86 6.49
N GLN A 351 7.92 -21.51 5.83
CA GLN A 351 8.59 -22.69 6.41
C GLN A 351 9.45 -22.31 7.61
N GLN A 352 10.12 -21.15 7.57
CA GLN A 352 10.93 -20.63 8.67
C GLN A 352 10.06 -20.28 9.89
N ALA A 353 8.92 -19.64 9.68
CA ALA A 353 7.91 -19.42 10.73
C ALA A 353 7.49 -20.74 11.39
N GLY A 354 7.23 -21.78 10.58
CA GLY A 354 6.90 -23.11 11.07
C GLY A 354 8.01 -23.75 11.92
N LYS A 355 9.29 -23.58 11.55
CA LYS A 355 10.44 -24.06 12.34
C LYS A 355 10.56 -23.34 13.69
N LEU A 356 10.09 -22.09 13.76
CA LEU A 356 10.03 -21.29 14.99
C LEU A 356 8.75 -21.53 15.81
N ASN A 357 7.82 -22.35 15.31
CA ASN A 357 6.48 -22.57 15.87
C ASN A 357 5.64 -21.28 15.95
N LEU A 358 5.83 -20.36 15.00
CA LEU A 358 5.02 -19.16 14.85
C LEU A 358 3.77 -19.50 14.02
N GLN A 359 2.63 -18.95 14.43
CA GLN A 359 1.38 -19.06 13.68
C GLN A 359 1.20 -17.82 12.84
N LEU A 360 1.20 -17.99 11.51
CA LEU A 360 0.89 -16.89 10.59
C LEU A 360 -0.61 -16.62 10.56
N GLU A 361 -0.96 -15.35 10.43
CA GLU A 361 -2.33 -14.93 10.21
C GLU A 361 -2.64 -14.99 8.70
N ASN A 362 -3.91 -15.23 8.37
CA ASN A 362 -4.39 -15.37 6.98
C ASN A 362 -5.22 -14.17 6.57
#